data_AF-A0AAU3AKC1-F1
#
_entry.id   AF-A0AAU3AKC1-F1
#
_cell.length_a   1.000
_cell.length_b   1.000
_cell.length_c   1.000
_cell.angle_alpha   90.00
_cell.angle_beta   90.00
_cell.angle_gamma   90.00
#
_symmetry.space_group_name_H-M   'P 1'
#
loop_
_entity.id
_entity.type
_entity.pdbx_description
1 polymer ?
#
loop_
_entity_poly.entity_id
_entity_poly.type
_entity_poly.pdbx_seq_one_letter_code
_entity_poly.pdbx_strand_id
1 'polypeptide(L)'
;MSSVSGAAPAPAPGALLLCRAEPAAVRPAAHLLRERMLLAPAGDGWSVLVPQTKPWQGGDDPVDQVLGGWAAALAVGASWPVVALWWDEGRAGYTLAAGFRRTVGYVWLADGTAAGEDEAMRTFAARLGLDPVLDLEELDRLTRPDSAADARARLLGLTAVLARAGVELPAGLSPGEPADRLRSVAAATGAEAVEWSGWRDAVRAELDVVEGGRLGPWLVGPRARILGAAQLAAGLPLTAWGLARRNGGWTVAGVVLLANGALGLAYDRVRGQA
;
A
#
# COMPACT_ATOMS: atom_id res chain seq x y z
N MET A 1 -23.25 -38.56 30.95
CA MET A 1 -23.56 -38.16 29.56
C MET A 1 -22.93 -36.81 29.34
N SER A 2 -21.79 -36.80 28.66
CA SER A 2 -20.96 -35.62 28.41
C SER A 2 -21.57 -34.80 27.27
N SER A 3 -21.89 -33.53 27.52
CA SER A 3 -22.11 -32.53 26.48
C SER A 3 -20.75 -31.90 26.15
N VAL A 4 -20.03 -32.49 25.20
CA VAL A 4 -18.95 -31.79 24.50
C VAL A 4 -19.63 -30.76 23.61
N SER A 5 -19.69 -29.52 24.09
CA SER A 5 -20.01 -28.38 23.24
C SER A 5 -18.90 -28.28 22.21
N GLY A 6 -19.21 -28.60 20.96
CA GLY A 6 -18.27 -28.46 19.85
C GLY A 6 -17.98 -26.98 19.66
N ALA A 7 -16.89 -26.49 20.25
CA ALA A 7 -16.33 -25.20 19.89
C ALA A 7 -16.01 -25.25 18.39
N ALA A 8 -16.61 -24.36 17.61
CA ALA A 8 -16.24 -24.21 16.21
C ALA A 8 -14.72 -23.95 16.14
N PRO A 9 -14.00 -24.56 15.18
CA PRO A 9 -12.56 -24.34 15.07
C PRO A 9 -12.28 -22.85 14.94
N ALA A 10 -11.27 -22.37 15.68
CA ALA A 10 -10.85 -20.98 15.61
C ALA A 10 -10.52 -20.60 14.15
N PRO A 11 -10.95 -19.42 13.67
CA PRO A 11 -10.70 -19.02 12.31
C PRO A 11 -9.20 -18.92 12.06
N ALA A 12 -8.72 -19.61 11.01
CA ALA A 12 -7.32 -19.51 10.63
C ALA A 12 -7.01 -18.08 10.14
N PRO A 13 -5.81 -17.54 10.46
CA PRO A 13 -5.47 -16.17 10.11
C PRO A 13 -5.57 -15.88 8.61
N GLY A 14 -6.02 -14.66 8.29
CA GLY A 14 -6.15 -14.18 6.93
C GLY A 14 -6.18 -12.67 6.85
N ALA A 15 -5.98 -12.16 5.64
CA ALA A 15 -5.96 -10.73 5.38
C ALA A 15 -6.25 -10.42 3.92
N LEU A 16 -6.74 -9.20 3.68
CA LEU A 16 -6.96 -8.59 2.37
C LEU A 16 -6.53 -7.13 2.41
N LEU A 17 -5.99 -6.60 1.31
CA LEU A 17 -5.71 -5.17 1.15
C LEU A 17 -6.59 -4.63 0.04
N LEU A 18 -7.48 -3.69 0.37
CA LEU A 18 -8.37 -3.01 -0.57
C LEU A 18 -7.75 -1.66 -0.94
N CYS A 19 -7.46 -1.49 -2.22
CA CYS A 19 -6.84 -0.30 -2.78
C CYS A 19 -7.89 0.47 -3.56
N ARG A 20 -8.12 1.75 -3.26
CA ARG A 20 -9.04 2.59 -4.05
C ARG A 20 -8.40 3.09 -5.35
N ALA A 21 -7.96 2.13 -6.16
CA ALA A 21 -7.44 2.34 -7.49
C ALA A 21 -7.61 1.08 -8.33
N GLU A 22 -7.58 1.26 -9.65
CA GLU A 22 -7.59 0.17 -10.62
C GLU A 22 -6.32 -0.68 -10.55
N PRO A 23 -6.36 -1.97 -10.95
CA PRO A 23 -5.22 -2.88 -10.82
C PRO A 23 -3.94 -2.35 -11.47
N ALA A 24 -4.06 -1.69 -12.62
CA ALA A 24 -2.93 -1.10 -13.33
C ALA A 24 -2.17 -0.03 -12.52
N ALA A 25 -2.88 0.73 -11.67
CA ALA A 25 -2.28 1.74 -10.79
C ALA A 25 -1.74 1.14 -9.47
N VAL A 26 -2.32 0.03 -9.01
CA VAL A 26 -1.90 -0.66 -7.78
C VAL A 26 -0.64 -1.49 -8.00
N ARG A 27 -0.49 -2.11 -9.17
CA ARG A 27 0.60 -3.05 -9.49
C ARG A 27 2.00 -2.49 -9.16
N PRO A 28 2.39 -1.28 -9.59
CA PRO A 28 3.73 -0.73 -9.28
C PRO A 28 3.98 -0.60 -7.78
N ALA A 29 3.01 -0.07 -7.03
CA ALA A 29 3.12 0.08 -5.58
C ALA A 29 3.19 -1.29 -4.86
N ALA A 30 2.44 -2.28 -5.34
CA ALA A 30 2.47 -3.64 -4.79
C ALA A 30 3.83 -4.32 -4.98
N HIS A 31 4.56 -4.06 -6.07
CA HIS A 31 5.92 -4.57 -6.25
C HIS A 31 6.91 -4.04 -5.19
N LEU A 32 6.69 -2.83 -4.66
CA LEU A 32 7.55 -2.24 -3.64
C LEU A 32 7.38 -2.89 -2.26
N LEU A 33 6.27 -3.60 -2.02
CA LEU A 33 6.10 -4.38 -0.80
C LEU A 33 7.09 -5.54 -0.70
N ARG A 34 7.69 -5.97 -1.84
CA ARG A 34 8.60 -7.13 -1.95
C ARG A 34 8.00 -8.43 -1.44
N GLU A 35 6.68 -8.52 -1.46
CA GLU A 35 5.90 -9.67 -1.03
C GLU A 35 5.10 -10.23 -2.20
N ARG A 36 4.92 -11.55 -2.21
CA ARG A 36 4.14 -12.20 -3.26
C ARG A 36 2.66 -11.95 -3.00
N MET A 37 2.01 -11.25 -3.92
CA MET A 37 0.60 -10.88 -3.84
C MET A 37 -0.15 -11.39 -5.07
N LEU A 38 -1.44 -11.66 -4.94
CA LEU A 38 -2.37 -11.78 -6.06
C LEU A 38 -3.19 -10.51 -6.14
N LEU A 39 -3.31 -9.92 -7.33
CA LEU A 39 -4.04 -8.69 -7.59
C LEU A 39 -5.26 -8.98 -8.45
N ALA A 40 -6.42 -8.54 -7.99
CA ALA A 40 -7.67 -8.63 -8.75
C ALA A 40 -8.45 -7.31 -8.68
N PRO A 41 -9.30 -7.00 -9.67
CA PRO A 41 -10.29 -5.95 -9.53
C PRO A 41 -11.24 -6.27 -8.36
N ALA A 42 -11.73 -5.23 -7.69
CA ALA A 42 -12.62 -5.35 -6.54
C ALA A 42 -13.76 -4.31 -6.61
N GLY A 43 -14.38 -4.17 -7.79
CA GLY A 43 -15.40 -3.17 -8.09
C GLY A 43 -14.83 -1.89 -8.71
N ASP A 44 -15.72 -0.94 -9.01
CA ASP A 44 -15.39 0.28 -9.77
C ASP A 44 -14.38 1.16 -9.02
N GLY A 45 -13.17 1.33 -9.58
CA GLY A 45 -12.11 2.10 -8.96
C GLY A 45 -11.46 1.43 -7.76
N TRP A 46 -11.66 0.12 -7.57
CA TRP A 46 -11.10 -0.65 -6.47
C TRP A 46 -10.35 -1.90 -6.95
N SER A 47 -9.30 -2.25 -6.21
CA SER A 47 -8.59 -3.51 -6.37
C SER A 47 -8.39 -4.18 -5.03
N VAL A 48 -8.22 -5.51 -5.06
CA VAL A 48 -7.86 -6.30 -3.90
C VAL A 48 -6.51 -6.97 -4.12
N LEU A 49 -5.63 -6.86 -3.12
CA LEU A 49 -4.41 -7.65 -3.01
C LEU A 49 -4.62 -8.76 -1.97
N VAL A 50 -4.30 -9.99 -2.36
CA VAL A 50 -4.33 -11.18 -1.51
C VAL A 50 -2.91 -11.65 -1.26
N PRO A 51 -2.43 -11.65 0.00
CA PRO A 51 -1.10 -12.17 0.32
C PRO A 51 -0.97 -13.66 -0.02
N GLN A 52 0.07 -14.02 -0.78
CA GLN A 52 0.37 -15.43 -1.07
C GLN A 52 1.19 -16.08 0.05
N THR A 53 2.03 -15.28 0.70
CA THR A 53 2.82 -15.62 1.88
C THR A 53 2.03 -15.31 3.15
N LYS A 54 2.44 -15.91 4.26
CA LYS A 54 1.83 -15.68 5.58
C LYS A 54 2.94 -15.36 6.59
N PRO A 55 3.56 -14.17 6.51
CA PRO A 55 4.68 -13.80 7.39
C PRO A 55 4.33 -13.91 8.88
N TRP A 56 3.05 -13.72 9.24
CA TRP A 56 2.51 -13.92 10.58
C TRP A 56 2.46 -15.38 11.07
N GLN A 57 2.67 -16.39 10.21
CA GLN A 57 2.72 -17.81 10.63
C GLN A 57 4.07 -18.23 11.22
N GLY A 58 5.15 -17.48 10.93
CA GLY A 58 6.51 -17.76 11.41
C GLY A 58 6.84 -17.14 12.77
N GLY A 59 6.00 -16.21 13.24
CA GLY A 59 5.94 -15.74 14.62
C GLY A 59 7.05 -14.77 15.05
N ASP A 60 6.89 -13.50 14.71
CA ASP A 60 7.46 -12.36 15.47
C ASP A 60 6.46 -11.19 15.49
N ASP A 61 5.82 -10.90 14.33
CA ASP A 61 4.87 -9.80 14.18
C ASP A 61 3.41 -10.26 14.06
N PRO A 62 2.45 -9.66 14.80
CA PRO A 62 1.01 -9.86 14.63
C PRO A 62 0.49 -9.49 13.23
N VAL A 63 -0.60 -10.14 12.81
CA VAL A 63 -1.23 -9.90 11.48
C VAL A 63 -1.55 -8.42 11.29
N ASP A 64 -2.09 -7.76 12.31
CA ASP A 64 -2.48 -6.35 12.27
C ASP A 64 -1.30 -5.40 12.04
N GLN A 65 -0.14 -5.70 12.64
CA GLN A 65 1.07 -4.91 12.47
C GLN A 65 1.66 -5.05 11.07
N VAL A 66 1.76 -6.29 10.56
CA VAL A 66 2.24 -6.57 9.20
C VAL A 66 1.37 -5.85 8.16
N LEU A 67 0.05 -6.05 8.26
CA LEU A 67 -0.90 -5.49 7.31
C LEU A 67 -1.00 -3.96 7.41
N GLY A 68 -0.91 -3.41 8.62
CA GLY A 68 -0.82 -1.97 8.83
C GLY A 68 0.42 -1.37 8.15
N GLY A 69 1.57 -2.05 8.24
CA GLY A 69 2.80 -1.67 7.56
C GLY A 69 2.67 -1.70 6.03
N TRP A 70 2.09 -2.76 5.47
CA TRP A 70 1.85 -2.85 4.03
C TRP A 70 0.84 -1.81 3.53
N ALA A 71 -0.25 -1.57 4.25
CA ALA A 71 -1.21 -0.53 3.90
C ALA A 71 -0.56 0.86 3.90
N ALA A 72 0.26 1.16 4.91
CA ALA A 72 1.01 2.41 4.96
C ALA A 72 2.00 2.54 3.80
N ALA A 73 2.76 1.48 3.50
CA ALA A 73 3.71 1.48 2.38
C ALA A 73 3.03 1.71 1.02
N LEU A 74 1.89 1.04 0.77
CA LEU A 74 1.07 1.25 -0.43
C LEU A 74 0.53 2.69 -0.49
N ALA A 75 0.01 3.20 0.63
CA ALA A 75 -0.62 4.51 0.68
C ALA A 75 0.38 5.67 0.58
N VAL A 76 1.63 5.52 1.03
CA VAL A 76 2.66 6.57 0.93
C VAL A 76 3.07 6.83 -0.51
N GLY A 77 3.15 5.77 -1.33
CA GLY A 77 3.48 5.88 -2.75
C GLY A 77 2.32 6.31 -3.65
N ALA A 78 1.13 6.50 -3.08
CA ALA A 78 -0.11 6.66 -3.82
C ALA A 78 -0.95 7.86 -3.35
N SER A 79 -1.83 8.36 -4.23
CA SER A 79 -2.83 9.38 -3.89
C SER A 79 -4.14 8.79 -3.38
N TRP A 80 -4.26 7.47 -3.29
CA TRP A 80 -5.49 6.75 -2.94
C TRP A 80 -5.39 6.02 -1.59
N PRO A 81 -6.50 5.88 -0.85
CA PRO A 81 -6.54 5.16 0.42
C PRO A 81 -6.39 3.64 0.25
N VAL A 82 -5.81 2.99 1.25
CA VAL A 82 -5.69 1.53 1.38
C VAL A 82 -6.39 1.08 2.67
N VAL A 83 -7.30 0.12 2.57
CA VAL A 83 -7.94 -0.55 3.71
C VAL A 83 -7.37 -1.96 3.84
N ALA A 84 -6.56 -2.20 4.87
CA ALA A 84 -6.20 -3.55 5.28
C ALA A 84 -7.32 -4.15 6.12
N LEU A 85 -7.86 -5.29 5.71
CA LEU A 85 -8.73 -6.15 6.51
C LEU A 85 -7.89 -7.33 7.02
N TRP A 86 -8.05 -7.68 8.29
CA TRP A 86 -7.27 -8.77 8.90
C TRP A 86 -8.08 -9.50 9.96
N TRP A 87 -7.74 -10.77 10.17
CA TRP A 87 -8.29 -11.61 11.22
C TRP A 87 -7.28 -12.67 11.64
N ASP A 88 -7.35 -13.04 12.92
CA ASP A 88 -6.59 -14.11 13.55
C ASP A 88 -7.52 -14.93 14.46
N GLU A 89 -6.95 -15.83 15.26
CA GLU A 89 -7.72 -16.73 16.13
C GLU A 89 -8.53 -15.99 17.21
N GLY A 90 -8.14 -14.77 17.57
CA GLY A 90 -8.72 -14.04 18.70
C GLY A 90 -9.34 -12.69 18.34
N ARG A 91 -9.04 -12.13 17.16
CA ARG A 91 -9.40 -10.77 16.78
C ARG A 91 -9.64 -10.65 15.27
N ALA A 92 -10.45 -9.68 14.90
CA ALA A 92 -10.54 -9.19 13.52
C ALA A 92 -10.61 -7.67 13.51
N GLY A 93 -10.19 -7.06 12.42
CA GLY A 93 -10.19 -5.61 12.34
C GLY A 93 -9.82 -5.06 10.98
N TYR A 94 -9.65 -3.76 10.95
CA TYR A 94 -9.14 -3.05 9.79
C TYR A 94 -8.12 -1.98 10.17
N THR A 95 -7.30 -1.61 9.19
CA THR A 95 -6.44 -0.43 9.22
C THR A 95 -6.58 0.33 7.91
N LEU A 96 -6.93 1.61 7.97
CA LEU A 96 -6.97 2.55 6.87
C LEU A 96 -5.71 3.41 6.86
N ALA A 97 -4.99 3.38 5.75
CA ALA A 97 -3.87 4.26 5.44
C ALA A 97 -4.22 5.17 4.25
N ALA A 98 -3.74 6.41 4.28
CA ALA A 98 -3.97 7.38 3.21
C ALA A 98 -2.84 8.42 3.17
N GLY A 99 -1.86 8.24 2.28
CA GLY A 99 -0.66 9.08 2.22
C GLY A 99 0.09 9.14 3.55
N PHE A 100 0.48 10.34 3.96
CA PHE A 100 1.21 10.61 5.20
C PHE A 100 0.30 10.85 6.42
N ARG A 101 -1.01 10.60 6.31
CA ARG A 101 -1.93 10.78 7.44
C ARG A 101 -1.75 9.64 8.44
N ARG A 102 -1.94 9.93 9.73
CA ARG A 102 -1.97 8.90 10.79
C ARG A 102 -2.97 7.81 10.40
N THR A 103 -2.57 6.54 10.46
CA THR A 103 -3.45 5.40 10.20
C THR A 103 -4.63 5.39 11.18
N VAL A 104 -5.76 4.86 10.74
CA VAL A 104 -6.97 4.70 11.55
C VAL A 104 -7.35 3.24 11.50
N GLY A 105 -7.57 2.61 12.64
CA GLY A 105 -7.97 1.22 12.69
C GLY A 105 -9.01 0.96 13.76
N TYR A 106 -9.69 -0.18 13.62
CA TYR A 106 -10.64 -0.67 14.59
C TYR A 106 -10.51 -2.16 14.72
N VAL A 107 -10.78 -2.67 15.93
CA VAL A 107 -10.60 -4.08 16.28
C VAL A 107 -11.83 -4.58 17.01
N TRP A 108 -12.25 -5.80 16.65
CA TRP A 108 -13.21 -6.60 17.39
C TRP A 108 -12.49 -7.83 17.94
N LEU A 109 -12.80 -8.20 19.18
CA LEU A 109 -12.43 -9.49 19.76
C LEU A 109 -13.24 -10.61 19.11
N ALA A 110 -12.85 -11.86 19.32
CA ALA A 110 -13.46 -13.04 18.70
C ALA A 110 -14.98 -13.09 18.85
N ASP A 111 -15.52 -12.69 20.00
CA ASP A 111 -16.94 -12.62 20.31
C ASP A 111 -17.67 -11.41 19.68
N GLY A 112 -16.95 -10.58 18.92
CA GLY A 112 -17.44 -9.36 18.32
C GLY A 112 -17.44 -8.15 19.25
N THR A 113 -16.92 -8.30 20.48
CA THR A 113 -16.77 -7.18 21.42
C THR A 113 -15.85 -6.14 20.81
N ALA A 114 -16.34 -4.90 20.76
CA ALA A 114 -15.62 -3.78 20.21
C ALA A 114 -14.44 -3.39 21.11
N ALA A 115 -13.24 -3.29 20.54
CA ALA A 115 -11.99 -2.98 21.25
C ALA A 115 -11.25 -1.75 20.68
N GLY A 116 -11.92 -0.97 19.80
CA GLY A 116 -11.38 0.26 19.22
C GLY A 116 -12.10 1.52 19.71
N GLU A 117 -11.54 2.69 19.40
CA GLU A 117 -12.14 3.98 19.72
C GLU A 117 -13.25 4.34 18.71
N ASP A 118 -14.42 4.78 19.18
CA ASP A 118 -15.55 5.14 18.30
C ASP A 118 -15.23 6.27 17.30
N GLU A 119 -14.29 7.16 17.63
CA GLU A 119 -13.81 8.20 16.71
C GLU A 119 -13.14 7.61 15.44
N ALA A 120 -12.65 6.38 15.51
CA ALA A 120 -12.06 5.70 14.36
C ALA A 120 -13.10 5.45 13.25
N MET A 121 -14.36 5.14 13.59
CA MET A 121 -15.43 4.92 12.59
C MET A 121 -15.78 6.21 11.86
N ARG A 122 -15.94 7.31 12.61
CA ARG A 122 -16.18 8.65 12.02
C ARG A 122 -15.03 9.09 11.12
N THR A 123 -13.79 8.90 11.56
CA THR A 123 -12.62 9.25 10.76
C THR A 123 -12.46 8.36 9.53
N PHE A 124 -12.77 7.07 9.65
CA PHE A 124 -12.77 6.11 8.55
C PHE A 124 -13.78 6.51 7.47
N ALA A 125 -15.03 6.77 7.85
CA ALA A 125 -16.08 7.23 6.94
C ALA A 125 -15.68 8.51 6.20
N ALA A 126 -15.22 9.52 6.94
CA ALA A 126 -14.81 10.80 6.35
C ALA A 126 -13.66 10.66 5.33
N ARG A 127 -12.70 9.78 5.57
CA ARG A 127 -11.54 9.59 4.68
C ARG A 127 -11.85 8.77 3.45
N LEU A 128 -12.82 7.87 3.52
CA LEU A 128 -13.32 7.13 2.37
C LEU A 128 -14.42 7.90 1.62
N GLY A 129 -14.92 9.00 2.18
CA GLY A 129 -16.02 9.77 1.59
C GLY A 129 -17.33 8.99 1.60
N LEU A 130 -17.55 8.19 2.65
CA LEU A 130 -18.82 7.51 2.89
C LEU A 130 -19.90 8.52 3.28
N ASP A 131 -21.16 8.14 3.12
CA ASP A 131 -22.28 9.00 3.52
C ASP A 131 -22.23 9.27 5.04
N PRO A 132 -22.19 10.55 5.46
CA PRO A 132 -21.98 10.90 6.86
C PRO A 132 -23.20 10.61 7.75
N VAL A 133 -24.32 10.16 7.18
CA VAL A 133 -25.55 9.83 7.90
C VAL A 133 -25.79 8.33 7.82
N LEU A 134 -26.08 7.80 6.63
CA LEU A 134 -26.48 6.43 6.42
C LEU A 134 -25.34 5.44 6.65
N ASP A 135 -24.19 5.67 6.02
CA ASP A 135 -23.05 4.75 6.15
C ASP A 135 -22.41 4.88 7.53
N LEU A 136 -22.36 6.09 8.10
CA LEU A 136 -21.87 6.29 9.46
C LEU A 136 -22.76 5.59 10.49
N GLU A 137 -24.09 5.62 10.33
CA GLU A 137 -24.99 4.90 11.24
C GLU A 137 -24.79 3.37 11.16
N GLU A 138 -24.58 2.82 9.96
CA GLU A 138 -24.22 1.41 9.77
C GLU A 138 -22.90 1.06 10.49
N LEU A 139 -21.88 1.91 10.35
CA LEU A 139 -20.59 1.72 11.03
C LEU A 139 -20.72 1.80 12.55
N ASP A 140 -21.48 2.78 13.07
CA ASP A 140 -21.73 2.91 14.51
C ASP A 140 -22.51 1.70 15.06
N ARG A 141 -23.35 1.03 14.25
CA ARG A 141 -23.99 -0.23 14.67
C ARG A 141 -22.99 -1.37 14.82
N LEU A 142 -21.86 -1.35 14.10
CA LEU A 142 -20.80 -2.36 14.26
C LEU A 142 -20.01 -2.23 15.57
N THR A 143 -20.09 -1.09 16.27
CA THR A 143 -19.42 -0.89 17.57
C THR A 143 -20.30 -1.23 18.76
N ARG A 144 -21.62 -1.36 18.55
CA ARG A 144 -22.58 -1.67 19.62
C ARG A 144 -22.51 -3.14 20.05
N PRO A 145 -22.72 -3.44 21.34
CA PRO A 145 -22.83 -4.82 21.81
C PRO A 145 -23.94 -5.59 21.07
N ASP A 146 -23.59 -6.77 20.55
CA ASP A 146 -24.51 -7.72 19.94
C ASP A 146 -23.94 -9.12 20.16
N SER A 147 -24.64 -9.94 20.95
CA SER A 147 -24.19 -11.29 21.30
C SER A 147 -24.33 -12.31 20.16
N ALA A 148 -25.02 -11.95 19.07
CA ALA A 148 -25.16 -12.79 17.88
C ALA A 148 -24.10 -12.52 16.81
N ALA A 149 -23.35 -11.42 16.92
CA ALA A 149 -22.40 -10.98 15.91
C ALA A 149 -20.94 -11.11 16.38
N ASP A 150 -20.29 -12.21 15.99
CA ASP A 150 -18.87 -12.46 16.23
C ASP A 150 -17.94 -11.55 15.39
N ALA A 151 -16.62 -11.63 15.59
CA ALA A 151 -15.65 -10.81 14.87
C ALA A 151 -15.78 -10.92 13.34
N ARG A 152 -16.09 -12.13 12.83
CA ARG A 152 -16.29 -12.38 11.40
C ARG A 152 -17.54 -11.67 10.90
N ALA A 153 -18.65 -11.75 11.62
CA ALA A 153 -19.88 -11.05 11.29
C ALA A 153 -19.67 -9.53 11.24
N ARG A 154 -18.88 -8.96 12.16
CA ARG A 154 -18.51 -7.54 12.14
C ARG A 154 -17.70 -7.16 10.90
N LEU A 155 -16.73 -7.98 10.53
CA LEU A 155 -15.90 -7.74 9.34
C LEU A 155 -16.72 -7.84 8.03
N LEU A 156 -17.68 -8.77 7.98
CA LEU A 156 -18.63 -8.88 6.86
C LEU A 156 -19.56 -7.66 6.81
N GLY A 157 -20.04 -7.18 7.96
CA GLY A 157 -20.81 -5.93 8.06
C GLY A 157 -20.04 -4.71 7.54
N LEU A 158 -18.76 -4.57 7.93
CA LEU A 158 -17.87 -3.52 7.41
C LEU A 158 -17.74 -3.62 5.88
N THR A 159 -17.58 -4.83 5.35
CA THR A 159 -17.45 -5.06 3.91
C THR A 159 -18.74 -4.71 3.16
N ALA A 160 -19.91 -4.94 3.77
CA ALA A 160 -21.19 -4.53 3.22
C ALA A 160 -21.34 -2.99 3.16
N VAL A 161 -20.80 -2.27 4.15
CA VAL A 161 -20.72 -0.80 4.09
C VAL A 161 -19.77 -0.35 2.97
N LEU A 162 -18.60 -0.96 2.85
CA LEU A 162 -17.64 -0.67 1.79
C LEU A 162 -18.18 -0.94 0.38
N ALA A 163 -19.10 -1.89 0.23
CA ALA A 163 -19.77 -2.13 -1.05
C ALA A 163 -20.57 -0.93 -1.54
N ARG A 164 -21.13 -0.11 -0.64
CA ARG A 164 -21.79 1.16 -1.00
C ARG A 164 -20.81 2.20 -1.55
N ALA A 165 -19.52 2.04 -1.25
CA ALA A 165 -18.43 2.85 -1.78
C ALA A 165 -17.80 2.27 -3.07
N GLY A 166 -18.42 1.24 -3.66
CA GLY A 166 -17.98 0.61 -4.90
C GLY A 166 -17.08 -0.61 -4.72
N VAL A 167 -16.89 -1.12 -3.50
CA VAL A 167 -16.11 -2.35 -3.28
C VAL A 167 -16.96 -3.59 -3.62
N GLU A 168 -16.54 -4.33 -4.62
CA GLU A 168 -17.14 -5.60 -5.02
C GLU A 168 -16.07 -6.70 -5.03
N LEU A 169 -15.98 -7.47 -3.94
CA LEU A 169 -14.98 -8.55 -3.86
C LEU A 169 -15.30 -9.66 -4.86
N PRO A 170 -14.28 -10.20 -5.55
CA PRO A 170 -14.46 -11.39 -6.40
C PRO A 170 -15.14 -12.53 -5.65
N ALA A 171 -16.02 -13.26 -6.34
CA ALA A 171 -16.81 -14.31 -5.72
C ALA A 171 -15.92 -15.33 -4.99
N GLY A 172 -16.23 -15.57 -3.71
CA GLY A 172 -15.49 -16.48 -2.84
C GLY A 172 -14.30 -15.85 -2.09
N LEU A 173 -13.88 -14.62 -2.42
CA LEU A 173 -12.96 -13.84 -1.59
C LEU A 173 -13.71 -13.17 -0.45
N SER A 174 -14.08 -13.96 0.55
CA SER A 174 -14.80 -13.48 1.74
C SER A 174 -13.84 -13.17 2.88
N PRO A 175 -13.95 -11.99 3.52
CA PRO A 175 -13.31 -11.75 4.80
C PRO A 175 -13.67 -12.81 5.84
N GLY A 176 -12.70 -13.18 6.68
CA GLY A 176 -12.83 -14.26 7.66
C GLY A 176 -12.49 -15.67 7.14
N GLU A 177 -12.20 -15.84 5.85
CA GLU A 177 -11.72 -17.13 5.32
C GLU A 177 -10.21 -17.33 5.54
N PRO A 178 -9.70 -18.57 5.65
CA PRO A 178 -8.27 -18.82 5.78
C PRO A 178 -7.48 -18.26 4.59
N ALA A 179 -6.26 -17.74 4.83
CA ALA A 179 -5.39 -17.21 3.77
C ALA A 179 -5.14 -18.21 2.61
N ASP A 180 -5.05 -19.52 2.87
CA ASP A 180 -4.90 -20.52 1.79
C ASP A 180 -6.11 -20.59 0.87
N ARG A 181 -7.33 -20.45 1.44
CA ARG A 181 -8.58 -20.45 0.68
C ARG A 181 -8.70 -19.16 -0.11
N LEU A 182 -8.34 -18.02 0.47
CA LEU A 182 -8.32 -16.75 -0.26
C LEU A 182 -7.36 -16.82 -1.46
N ARG A 183 -6.15 -17.35 -1.26
CA ARG A 183 -5.19 -17.53 -2.34
C ARG A 183 -5.71 -18.46 -3.43
N SER A 184 -6.29 -19.61 -3.06
CA SER A 184 -6.79 -20.57 -4.04
C SER A 184 -7.96 -20.01 -4.85
N VAL A 185 -8.88 -19.30 -4.20
CA VAL A 185 -9.99 -18.63 -4.89
C VAL A 185 -9.47 -17.53 -5.79
N ALA A 186 -8.62 -16.63 -5.30
CA ALA A 186 -8.05 -15.55 -6.11
C ALA A 186 -7.38 -16.08 -7.39
N ALA A 187 -6.57 -17.13 -7.27
CA ALA A 187 -5.93 -17.77 -8.41
C ALA A 187 -6.96 -18.37 -9.40
N ALA A 188 -8.02 -19.02 -8.89
CA ALA A 188 -9.08 -19.59 -9.72
C ALA A 188 -9.92 -18.52 -10.45
N THR A 189 -10.07 -17.33 -9.86
CA THR A 189 -10.80 -16.20 -10.44
C THR A 189 -9.93 -15.34 -11.35
N GLY A 190 -8.70 -15.78 -11.66
CA GLY A 190 -7.80 -15.11 -12.60
C GLY A 190 -7.07 -13.89 -12.02
N ALA A 191 -6.90 -13.81 -10.70
CA ALA A 191 -6.06 -12.79 -10.09
C ALA A 191 -4.63 -12.89 -10.63
N GLU A 192 -4.06 -11.75 -10.98
CA GLU A 192 -2.70 -11.66 -11.52
C GLU A 192 -1.70 -11.80 -10.38
N ALA A 193 -0.68 -12.65 -10.57
CA ALA A 193 0.44 -12.68 -9.66
C ALA A 193 1.28 -11.43 -9.82
N VAL A 194 1.39 -10.63 -8.75
CA VAL A 194 2.33 -9.51 -8.69
C VAL A 194 3.70 -10.10 -8.38
N GLU A 195 4.34 -10.67 -9.40
CA GLU A 195 5.69 -11.22 -9.27
C GLU A 195 6.73 -10.12 -9.43
N TRP A 196 7.68 -10.06 -8.50
CA TRP A 196 8.87 -9.24 -8.62
C TRP A 196 9.79 -9.83 -9.69
N SER A 197 9.80 -9.28 -10.90
CA SER A 197 10.78 -9.62 -11.95
C SER A 197 12.11 -8.89 -11.71
N GLY A 198 12.65 -8.97 -10.49
CA GLY A 198 13.96 -8.38 -10.19
C GLY A 198 14.00 -6.85 -10.20
N TRP A 199 14.94 -6.30 -9.44
CA TRP A 199 15.16 -4.85 -9.31
C TRP A 199 15.38 -4.13 -10.66
N ARG A 200 15.85 -4.85 -11.69
CA ARG A 200 16.18 -4.27 -12.99
C ARG A 200 14.97 -3.92 -13.86
N ASP A 201 13.88 -4.67 -13.76
CA ASP A 201 12.69 -4.44 -14.60
C ASP A 201 11.78 -3.38 -14.00
N ALA A 202 11.67 -3.31 -12.67
CA ALA A 202 10.92 -2.26 -11.99
C ALA A 202 11.54 -0.86 -12.21
N VAL A 203 12.87 -0.76 -12.12
CA VAL A 203 13.60 0.48 -12.42
C VAL A 203 13.45 0.84 -13.90
N ARG A 204 13.45 -0.15 -14.82
CA ARG A 204 13.27 0.10 -16.25
C ARG A 204 11.84 0.55 -16.59
N ALA A 205 10.82 -0.05 -15.98
CA ALA A 205 9.43 0.31 -16.21
C ALA A 205 9.07 1.68 -15.62
N GLU A 206 9.60 2.02 -14.43
CA GLU A 206 9.42 3.37 -13.87
C GLU A 206 10.22 4.43 -14.63
N LEU A 207 11.43 4.11 -15.10
CA LEU A 207 12.18 5.01 -15.98
C LEU A 207 11.48 5.19 -17.34
N ASP A 208 10.94 4.15 -17.98
CA ASP A 208 10.23 4.29 -19.26
C ASP A 208 8.97 5.17 -19.13
N VAL A 209 8.26 5.11 -18.00
CA VAL A 209 7.09 5.95 -17.73
C VAL A 209 7.48 7.41 -17.43
N VAL A 210 8.59 7.63 -16.72
CA VAL A 210 9.13 8.97 -16.45
C VAL A 210 9.79 9.59 -17.69
N GLU A 211 10.47 8.78 -18.51
CA GLU A 211 11.08 9.14 -19.80
C GLU A 211 10.01 9.42 -20.87
N GLY A 212 8.84 8.77 -20.81
CA GLY A 212 7.67 9.06 -21.65
C GLY A 212 6.85 10.29 -21.22
N GLY A 213 7.14 10.85 -20.04
CA GLY A 213 6.44 12.01 -19.47
C GLY A 213 6.97 13.37 -19.93
N ARG A 214 6.36 14.46 -19.45
CA ARG A 214 6.71 15.87 -19.79
C ARG A 214 8.16 16.28 -19.44
N LEU A 215 8.84 15.49 -18.61
CA LEU A 215 10.25 15.67 -18.19
C LEU A 215 11.24 14.81 -18.99
N GLY A 216 10.75 13.90 -19.84
CA GLY A 216 11.57 13.00 -20.67
C GLY A 216 12.70 13.70 -21.44
N PRO A 217 12.48 14.86 -22.09
CA PRO A 217 13.53 15.55 -22.84
C PRO A 217 14.65 16.15 -21.97
N TRP A 218 14.42 16.37 -20.67
CA TRP A 218 15.40 16.92 -19.74
C TRP A 218 16.16 15.84 -18.97
N LEU A 219 15.63 14.63 -18.96
CA LEU A 219 16.25 13.44 -18.37
C LEU A 219 17.00 12.61 -19.42
N VAL A 220 16.58 12.67 -20.69
CA VAL A 220 17.19 11.94 -21.82
C VAL A 220 17.27 12.82 -23.07
N GLY A 221 18.42 12.83 -23.74
CA GLY A 221 18.61 13.49 -25.05
C GLY A 221 19.32 14.86 -25.00
N PRO A 222 19.27 15.64 -26.11
CA PRO A 222 20.15 16.81 -26.31
C PRO A 222 20.05 17.90 -25.23
N ARG A 223 18.91 18.02 -24.54
CA ARG A 223 18.70 19.01 -23.47
C ARG A 223 19.24 18.56 -22.11
N ALA A 224 19.38 17.26 -21.85
CA ALA A 224 20.09 16.73 -20.68
C ALA A 224 21.58 17.14 -20.71
N ARG A 225 22.19 17.17 -21.91
CA ARG A 225 23.58 17.66 -22.12
C ARG A 225 23.74 19.14 -21.80
N ILE A 226 22.74 19.96 -22.14
CA ILE A 226 22.74 21.40 -21.84
C ILE A 226 22.64 21.61 -20.33
N LEU A 227 21.81 20.83 -19.64
CA LEU A 227 21.64 20.94 -18.19
C LEU A 227 22.89 20.48 -17.42
N GLY A 228 23.52 19.37 -17.85
CA GLY A 228 24.81 18.92 -17.30
C GLY A 228 25.93 19.92 -17.54
N ALA A 229 26.00 20.54 -18.72
CA ALA A 229 26.98 21.60 -19.02
C ALA A 229 26.73 22.87 -18.18
N ALA A 230 25.47 23.26 -17.98
CA ALA A 230 25.11 24.42 -17.16
C ALA A 230 25.45 24.20 -15.67
N GLN A 231 25.24 22.98 -15.15
CA GLN A 231 25.59 22.62 -13.77
C GLN A 231 27.11 22.64 -13.54
N LEU A 232 27.91 22.17 -14.51
CA LEU A 232 29.37 22.27 -14.45
C LEU A 232 29.86 23.72 -14.54
N ALA A 233 29.25 24.52 -15.42
CA ALA A 233 29.59 25.93 -15.58
C ALA A 233 29.26 26.78 -14.34
N ALA A 234 28.21 26.42 -13.58
CA ALA A 234 27.87 27.06 -12.32
C ALA A 234 28.68 26.52 -11.12
N GLY A 235 28.97 25.20 -11.09
CA GLY A 235 29.67 24.56 -9.98
C GLY A 235 31.15 24.94 -9.85
N LEU A 236 31.84 25.17 -10.97
CA LEU A 236 33.25 25.60 -10.98
C LEU A 236 33.51 26.97 -10.32
N PRO A 237 32.80 28.06 -10.66
CA PRO A 237 33.00 29.35 -10.01
C PRO A 237 32.53 29.35 -8.55
N LEU A 238 31.48 28.60 -8.20
CA LEU A 238 30.98 28.49 -6.81
C LEU A 238 31.96 27.75 -5.90
N THR A 239 32.59 26.66 -6.36
CA THR A 239 33.62 25.95 -5.59
C THR A 239 34.88 26.81 -5.42
N ALA A 240 35.34 27.48 -6.48
CA ALA A 240 36.49 28.38 -6.43
C ALA A 240 36.25 29.56 -5.47
N TRP A 241 35.05 30.15 -5.50
CA TRP A 241 34.68 31.24 -4.59
C TRP A 241 34.55 30.80 -3.13
N GLY A 242 33.96 29.62 -2.89
CA GLY A 242 33.87 29.01 -1.56
C GLY A 242 35.24 28.73 -0.95
N LEU A 243 36.20 28.21 -1.74
CA LEU A 243 37.60 28.03 -1.32
C LEU A 243 38.27 29.38 -1.03
N ALA A 244 38.11 30.37 -1.91
CA ALA A 244 38.74 31.68 -1.76
C ALA A 244 38.27 32.43 -0.50
N ARG A 245 37.02 32.22 -0.08
CA ARG A 245 36.44 32.85 1.13
C ARG A 245 36.43 31.96 2.38
N ARG A 246 37.05 30.77 2.33
CA ARG A 246 37.07 29.78 3.43
C ARG A 246 35.68 29.49 4.03
N ASN A 247 34.64 29.45 3.20
CA ASN A 247 33.27 29.18 3.65
C ASN A 247 32.83 27.78 3.20
N GLY A 248 32.87 26.82 4.14
CA GLY A 248 32.62 25.41 3.88
C GLY A 248 31.25 25.11 3.27
N GLY A 249 30.22 25.93 3.53
CA GLY A 249 28.89 25.72 2.98
C GLY A 249 28.83 25.87 1.46
N TRP A 250 29.53 26.87 0.92
CA TRP A 250 29.57 27.13 -0.53
C TRP A 250 30.47 26.14 -1.26
N THR A 251 31.53 25.66 -0.61
CA THR A 251 32.40 24.60 -1.15
C THR A 251 31.65 23.29 -1.29
N VAL A 252 30.87 22.88 -0.27
CA VAL A 252 30.05 21.65 -0.33
C VAL A 252 28.99 21.75 -1.43
N ALA A 253 28.27 22.86 -1.52
CA ALA A 253 27.25 23.06 -2.56
C ALA A 253 27.84 22.97 -3.97
N GLY A 254 29.00 23.58 -4.21
CA GLY A 254 29.68 23.51 -5.50
C GLY A 254 30.19 22.10 -5.84
N VAL A 255 30.71 21.34 -4.86
CA VAL A 255 31.17 19.96 -5.06
C VAL A 255 30.00 19.04 -5.40
N VAL A 256 28.86 19.20 -4.73
CA VAL A 256 27.63 18.43 -5.02
C VAL A 256 27.15 18.72 -6.45
N LEU A 257 27.15 19.97 -6.89
CA LEU A 257 26.79 20.35 -8.26
C LEU A 257 27.72 19.73 -9.31
N LEU A 258 29.03 19.71 -9.05
CA LEU A 258 30.01 19.08 -9.96
C LEU A 258 29.84 17.56 -10.03
N ALA A 259 29.60 16.91 -8.90
CA ALA A 259 29.35 15.46 -8.85
C ALA A 259 28.08 15.08 -9.64
N ASN A 260 27.00 15.86 -9.49
CA ASN A 260 25.75 15.59 -10.17
C ASN A 260 25.85 15.82 -11.69
N GLY A 261 26.55 16.88 -12.12
CA GLY A 261 26.81 17.14 -13.54
C GLY A 261 27.71 16.09 -14.21
N ALA A 262 28.73 15.58 -13.49
CA ALA A 262 29.61 14.52 -13.98
C ALA A 262 28.89 13.16 -14.08
N LEU A 263 28.06 12.82 -13.09
CA LEU A 263 27.26 11.60 -13.10
C LEU A 263 26.23 11.58 -14.24
N GLY A 264 25.58 12.72 -14.51
CA GLY A 264 24.66 12.84 -15.65
C GLY A 264 25.32 12.61 -17.01
N LEU A 265 26.53 13.15 -17.21
CA LEU A 265 27.27 12.97 -18.46
C LEU A 265 27.90 11.57 -18.61
N ALA A 266 28.30 10.95 -17.49
CA ALA A 266 28.82 9.58 -17.50
C ALA A 266 27.71 8.56 -17.81
N TYR A 267 26.52 8.75 -17.25
CA TYR A 267 25.35 7.90 -17.51
C TYR A 267 24.94 7.94 -18.98
N ASP A 268 24.92 9.14 -19.59
CA ASP A 268 24.65 9.31 -21.03
C ASP A 268 25.72 8.66 -21.93
N ARG A 269 27.00 8.69 -21.51
CA ARG A 269 28.11 8.17 -22.33
C ARG A 269 28.15 6.63 -22.35
N VAL A 270 27.83 5.99 -21.23
CA VAL A 270 27.79 4.52 -21.12
C VAL A 270 26.65 3.92 -21.94
N ARG A 271 25.56 4.68 -22.14
CA ARG A 271 24.38 4.22 -22.89
C ARG A 271 24.42 4.51 -24.40
N GLY A 272 25.28 5.41 -24.87
CA GLY A 272 25.49 5.69 -26.30
C GLY A 272 26.47 4.74 -27.01
N GLN A 273 27.02 3.75 -26.31
CA GLN A 273 27.90 2.71 -26.87
C GLN A 273 27.26 1.30 -26.90
N ALA A 274 26.01 1.17 -26.45
CA ALA A 274 25.18 -0.02 -26.57
C ALA A 274 24.17 0.17 -27.72
#